data_AF-A0A4Q5M2B2-F1
#
_entry.id   AF-A0A4Q5M2B2-F1
#
_cell.length_a   1.000
_cell.length_b   1.000
_cell.length_c   1.000
_cell.angle_alpha   90.00
_cell.angle_beta   90.00
_cell.angle_gamma   90.00
#
_symmetry.space_group_name_H-M   'P 1'
#
loop_
_entity.id
_entity.type
_entity.pdbx_description
1 polymer ?
#
loop_
_entity_poly.entity_id
_entity_poly.type
_entity_poly.pdbx_seq_one_letter_code
_entity_poly.pdbx_strand_id
1 'polypeptide(L)'
;MSEEEKFHRIIREKLNHFQPEHSPDDWNKMKRKIMIDNLLRFSIPSAVVLILGLSYYWFAGSDPLPIKSEVIAQKITPTEIKPKQEESIDDKTFTKIELPKEKKSVPAPVVVKTTTPTEPLKPAESAETTPLTNFKVNKLASRKVAAPAEKHTDLVDTEIRFLNSSAVSMSDKIMRVRELGKTYELTSYEALDRNADKWKNIVIVCDMTSSMFPYTTQVFDWMMENVDNNSIKGIIFFTDCDSLGNETRGKLPGKMFMVKKKDELLLWDTMFAAISNTENNKNKAENNIEALLFAQKNFPEIDDIVMIADNSSPVKDMRNLSKLKKKTHIILCGETYEKNLAFQSDYVQIAKKTDGSIHTLEDDIVNPANIKEMTVIRVGKIYFRFQKGKFYTTKMIFRP
;
A
#
# COMPACT_ATOMS: atom_id res chain seq x y z
N MET A 1 4.79 -47.18 -21.18
CA MET A 1 3.93 -45.99 -21.23
C MET A 1 3.34 -45.71 -19.87
N SER A 2 4.09 -44.97 -19.06
CA SER A 2 3.55 -44.14 -17.99
C SER A 2 2.64 -43.04 -18.56
N GLU A 3 1.87 -42.36 -17.70
CA GLU A 3 1.08 -41.20 -18.13
C GLU A 3 1.98 -40.04 -18.62
N GLU A 4 3.19 -39.92 -18.08
CA GLU A 4 4.21 -38.96 -18.51
C GLU A 4 4.69 -39.22 -19.95
N GLU A 5 4.94 -40.49 -20.32
CA GLU A 5 5.25 -40.87 -21.71
C GLU A 5 4.08 -40.56 -22.66
N LYS A 6 2.83 -40.79 -22.22
CA LYS A 6 1.64 -40.41 -23.01
C LYS A 6 1.54 -38.89 -23.18
N PHE A 7 1.74 -38.12 -22.12
CA PHE A 7 1.71 -36.66 -22.14
C PHE A 7 2.77 -36.10 -23.08
N HIS A 8 4.03 -36.51 -22.95
CA HIS A 8 5.10 -36.08 -23.85
C HIS A 8 4.85 -36.49 -25.31
N ARG A 9 4.22 -37.64 -25.57
CA ARG A 9 3.79 -38.01 -26.93
C ARG A 9 2.74 -37.05 -27.47
N ILE A 10 1.68 -36.75 -26.71
CA ILE A 10 0.62 -35.81 -27.12
C ILE A 10 1.17 -34.39 -27.36
N ILE A 11 2.08 -33.92 -26.49
CA ILE A 11 2.74 -32.62 -26.66
C ILE A 11 3.58 -32.57 -27.94
N ARG A 12 4.38 -33.61 -28.21
CA ARG A 12 5.20 -33.73 -29.43
C ARG A 12 4.34 -33.82 -30.69
N GLU A 13 3.25 -34.59 -30.63
CA GLU A 13 2.30 -34.77 -31.72
C GLU A 13 1.55 -33.46 -32.06
N LYS A 14 1.16 -32.66 -31.06
CA LYS A 14 0.54 -31.35 -31.29
C LYS A 14 1.53 -30.27 -31.74
N LEU A 15 2.74 -30.22 -31.17
CA LEU A 15 3.78 -29.26 -31.59
C LEU A 15 4.23 -29.49 -33.04
N ASN A 16 4.35 -30.75 -33.47
CA ASN A 16 4.73 -31.07 -34.86
C ASN A 16 3.70 -30.60 -35.90
N HIS A 17 2.44 -30.38 -35.50
CA HIS A 17 1.38 -29.82 -36.36
C HIS A 17 1.17 -28.32 -36.15
N PHE A 18 1.89 -27.68 -35.22
CA PHE A 18 1.78 -26.24 -34.97
C PHE A 18 2.66 -25.46 -35.94
N GLN A 19 2.14 -25.21 -37.15
CA GLN A 19 2.67 -24.19 -38.04
C GLN A 19 1.94 -22.87 -37.77
N PRO A 20 2.58 -21.88 -37.10
CA PRO A 20 1.98 -20.55 -36.98
C PRO A 20 1.89 -19.90 -38.36
N GLU A 21 0.74 -19.33 -38.69
CA GLU A 21 0.48 -18.74 -40.00
C GLU A 21 1.45 -17.56 -40.25
N HIS A 22 2.28 -17.68 -41.29
CA HIS A 22 3.35 -16.73 -41.54
C HIS A 22 2.80 -15.46 -42.21
N SER A 23 2.36 -14.51 -41.39
CA SER A 23 1.95 -13.16 -41.81
C SER A 23 3.18 -12.26 -42.04
N PRO A 24 3.58 -11.99 -43.30
CA PRO A 24 4.68 -11.06 -43.57
C PRO A 24 4.32 -9.62 -43.22
N ASP A 25 3.03 -9.27 -43.20
CA ASP A 25 2.56 -7.93 -42.87
C ASP A 25 2.76 -7.58 -41.39
N ASP A 26 2.65 -8.55 -40.48
CA ASP A 26 2.92 -8.28 -39.06
C ASP A 26 4.41 -8.12 -38.78
N TRP A 27 5.27 -8.84 -39.52
CA TRP A 27 6.71 -8.58 -39.51
C TRP A 27 7.05 -7.18 -40.06
N ASN A 28 6.38 -6.75 -41.14
CA ASN A 28 6.54 -5.40 -41.70
C ASN A 28 6.02 -4.29 -40.76
N LYS A 29 4.90 -4.51 -40.07
CA LYS A 29 4.39 -3.61 -39.01
C LYS A 29 5.38 -3.51 -37.85
N MET A 30 5.88 -4.65 -37.35
CA MET A 30 6.86 -4.67 -36.26
C MET A 30 8.17 -3.98 -36.65
N LYS A 31 8.69 -4.24 -37.85
CA LYS A 31 9.90 -3.60 -38.39
C LYS A 31 9.74 -2.07 -38.53
N ARG A 32 8.57 -1.60 -39.00
CA ARG A 32 8.23 -0.16 -39.00
C ARG A 32 8.20 0.42 -37.57
N LYS A 33 7.57 -0.26 -36.61
CA LYS A 33 7.51 0.20 -35.22
C LYS A 33 8.90 0.31 -34.60
N ILE A 34 9.75 -0.70 -34.76
CA ILE A 34 11.14 -0.69 -34.25
C ILE A 34 11.97 0.43 -34.90
N MET A 35 11.79 0.69 -36.20
CA MET A 35 12.44 1.82 -36.87
C MET A 35 11.98 3.18 -36.32
N ILE A 36 10.68 3.36 -36.06
CA ILE A 36 10.13 4.59 -35.49
C ILE A 36 10.59 4.79 -34.04
N ASP A 37 10.54 3.75 -33.20
CA ASP A 37 10.96 3.82 -31.79
C ASP A 37 12.47 4.13 -31.68
N ASN A 38 13.31 3.53 -32.54
CA ASN A 38 14.75 3.86 -32.59
C ASN A 38 14.99 5.28 -33.13
N LEU A 39 14.28 5.70 -34.18
CA LEU A 39 14.40 7.06 -34.71
C LEU A 39 14.06 8.10 -33.63
N LEU A 40 12.96 7.92 -32.89
CA LEU A 40 12.55 8.80 -31.79
C LEU A 40 13.59 8.81 -30.65
N ARG A 41 14.09 7.63 -30.25
CA ARG A 41 15.08 7.49 -29.18
C ARG A 41 16.41 8.20 -29.45
N PHE A 42 16.86 8.26 -30.71
CA PHE A 42 18.15 8.89 -31.03
C PHE A 42 18.03 10.31 -31.59
N SER A 43 16.98 10.64 -32.35
CA SER A 43 16.82 11.98 -32.93
C SER A 43 16.43 13.04 -31.92
N ILE A 44 15.53 12.73 -30.97
CA ILE A 44 15.04 13.73 -30.00
C ILE A 44 16.15 14.22 -29.06
N PRO A 45 16.98 13.36 -28.41
CA PRO A 45 18.09 13.83 -27.58
C PRO A 45 19.11 14.63 -28.38
N SER A 46 19.43 14.18 -29.60
CA SER A 46 20.38 14.88 -30.50
C SER A 46 19.87 16.28 -30.85
N ALA A 47 18.59 16.42 -31.19
CA ALA A 47 17.98 17.72 -31.50
C ALA A 47 17.97 18.66 -30.27
N VAL A 48 17.66 18.14 -29.07
CA VAL A 48 17.70 18.92 -27.82
C VAL A 48 19.11 19.42 -27.52
N VAL A 49 20.14 18.57 -27.66
CA VAL A 49 21.55 18.99 -27.47
C VAL A 49 21.96 20.05 -28.50
N LEU A 50 21.53 19.92 -29.76
CA LEU A 50 21.85 20.87 -30.83
C LEU A 50 21.18 22.24 -30.59
N ILE A 51 19.91 22.25 -30.17
CA ILE A 51 19.18 23.47 -29.80
C ILE A 51 19.83 24.14 -28.59
N LEU A 52 20.18 23.39 -27.54
CA LEU A 52 20.88 23.92 -26.38
C LEU A 52 22.25 24.51 -26.74
N GLY A 53 23.04 23.81 -27.56
CA GLY A 53 24.33 24.30 -28.05
C GLY A 53 24.22 25.58 -28.88
N LEU A 54 23.22 25.68 -29.77
CA LEU A 54 22.94 26.90 -30.53
C LEU A 54 22.49 28.06 -29.62
N SER A 55 21.64 27.79 -28.63
CA SER A 55 21.20 28.81 -27.66
C SER A 55 22.36 29.32 -26.80
N TYR A 56 23.27 28.43 -26.38
CA TYR A 56 24.49 28.81 -25.67
C TYR A 56 25.43 29.64 -26.55
N TYR A 57 25.62 29.27 -27.81
CA TYR A 57 26.42 30.04 -28.76
C TYR A 57 25.86 31.47 -28.97
N TRP A 58 24.54 31.62 -29.07
CA TRP A 58 23.88 32.93 -29.16
C TRP A 58 24.08 33.80 -27.91
N PHE A 59 23.92 33.22 -26.72
CA PHE A 59 24.11 33.95 -25.46
C PHE A 59 25.58 34.23 -25.13
N ALA A 60 26.51 33.34 -25.49
CA ALA A 60 27.94 33.53 -25.26
C ALA A 60 28.61 34.43 -26.32
N GLY A 61 28.02 34.58 -27.51
CA GLY A 61 28.45 35.51 -28.56
C GLY A 61 27.85 36.92 -28.45
N SER A 62 27.14 37.22 -27.37
CA SER A 62 26.57 38.55 -27.10
C SER A 62 27.51 39.36 -26.21
N ASP A 63 28.14 40.41 -26.74
CA ASP A 63 28.97 41.32 -25.92
C ASP A 63 28.14 41.95 -24.78
N PRO A 64 28.68 42.04 -23.54
CA PRO A 64 27.96 42.60 -22.42
C PRO A 64 27.71 44.10 -22.62
N LEU A 65 26.43 44.48 -22.70
CA LEU A 65 26.01 45.87 -22.86
C LEU A 65 26.60 46.78 -21.77
N PRO A 66 27.11 47.98 -22.13
CA PRO A 66 27.78 48.85 -21.17
C PRO A 66 26.79 49.40 -20.14
N ILE A 67 27.01 49.06 -18.87
CA ILE A 67 26.23 49.56 -17.74
C ILE A 67 26.49 51.07 -17.60
N LYS A 68 25.46 51.90 -17.85
CA LYS A 68 25.52 53.34 -17.57
C LYS A 68 25.47 53.57 -16.06
N SER A 69 26.55 54.12 -15.50
CA SER A 69 26.59 54.61 -14.13
C SER A 69 26.03 56.04 -14.05
N GLU A 70 24.78 56.20 -13.61
CA GLU A 70 24.25 57.52 -13.25
C GLU A 70 24.80 57.94 -11.87
N VAL A 71 25.59 59.03 -11.86
CA VAL A 71 26.12 59.63 -10.63
C VAL A 71 25.16 60.74 -10.18
N ILE A 72 24.36 60.46 -9.15
CA ILE A 72 23.62 61.50 -8.42
C ILE A 72 24.45 61.90 -7.19
N ALA A 73 25.02 63.10 -7.24
CA ALA A 73 25.92 63.60 -6.20
C ALA A 73 25.17 63.94 -4.90
N GLN A 74 25.55 63.31 -3.78
CA GLN A 74 25.17 63.78 -2.44
C GLN A 74 26.12 64.87 -1.97
N LYS A 75 25.54 65.95 -1.43
CA LYS A 75 26.22 67.17 -0.98
C LYS A 75 26.43 67.11 0.53
N ILE A 76 27.68 67.17 0.99
CA ILE A 76 28.04 67.03 2.41
C ILE A 76 28.23 68.41 3.07
N THR A 77 27.64 68.59 4.25
CA THR A 77 27.99 69.61 5.27
C THR A 77 27.61 69.07 6.67
N PRO A 78 28.25 69.48 7.78
CA PRO A 78 28.48 68.57 8.91
C PRO A 78 28.07 69.06 10.33
N THR A 79 27.93 68.10 11.25
CA THR A 79 28.11 68.19 12.73
C THR A 79 28.36 66.75 13.20
N GLU A 80 29.49 66.37 13.81
CA GLU A 80 30.12 66.76 15.08
C GLU A 80 29.45 66.16 16.34
N ILE A 81 30.20 65.30 17.04
CA ILE A 81 30.23 65.06 18.51
C ILE A 81 31.51 64.22 18.82
N LYS A 82 32.08 64.36 20.03
CA LYS A 82 33.33 63.71 20.48
C LYS A 82 33.10 62.70 21.65
N PRO A 83 34.07 61.81 21.99
CA PRO A 83 33.88 60.67 22.90
C PRO A 83 34.49 60.82 24.32
N LYS A 84 34.43 59.74 25.14
CA LYS A 84 34.92 59.49 26.54
C LYS A 84 33.90 59.84 27.66
N GLN A 85 33.87 59.20 28.86
CA GLN A 85 34.67 58.10 29.46
C GLN A 85 33.93 57.33 30.60
N GLU A 86 34.45 56.13 30.91
CA GLU A 86 34.46 55.24 32.13
C GLU A 86 33.62 55.43 33.43
N GLU A 87 33.35 54.25 34.05
CA GLU A 87 33.04 53.91 35.48
C GLU A 87 31.71 54.42 36.14
N SER A 88 30.98 53.66 36.98
CA SER A 88 31.36 52.61 37.98
C SER A 88 30.20 51.67 38.44
N ILE A 89 30.59 50.50 39.01
CA ILE A 89 30.04 49.66 40.13
C ILE A 89 28.63 50.05 40.70
N ASP A 90 27.62 49.16 40.87
CA ASP A 90 27.56 48.13 41.96
C ASP A 90 26.60 46.92 41.76
N ASP A 91 26.63 46.03 42.76
CA ASP A 91 26.32 44.59 42.93
C ASP A 91 24.84 44.06 42.93
N LYS A 92 24.72 42.71 42.95
CA LYS A 92 23.54 41.81 43.12
C LYS A 92 22.57 41.65 41.92
N THR A 93 22.09 40.45 41.55
CA THR A 93 22.25 39.10 42.12
C THR A 93 22.26 38.03 41.01
N PHE A 94 23.13 37.02 41.10
CA PHE A 94 23.08 35.81 40.27
C PHE A 94 23.05 34.55 41.16
N THR A 95 22.04 33.70 40.99
CA THR A 95 21.89 32.46 41.78
C THR A 95 22.56 31.28 41.06
N LYS A 96 23.23 30.44 41.84
CA LYS A 96 24.26 29.47 41.43
C LYS A 96 23.68 28.11 41.01
N ILE A 97 24.27 27.49 39.98
CA ILE A 97 24.08 26.06 39.65
C ILE A 97 24.99 25.23 40.56
N GLU A 98 24.48 24.18 41.21
CA GLU A 98 25.28 23.28 42.05
C GLU A 98 24.80 21.82 41.99
N LEU A 99 25.74 20.88 42.12
CA LEU A 99 25.55 19.44 41.90
C LEU A 99 26.23 18.61 43.01
N PRO A 100 25.54 17.65 43.64
CA PRO A 100 26.16 16.52 44.35
C PRO A 100 25.71 15.17 43.75
N LYS A 101 26.56 14.28 43.23
CA LYS A 101 27.68 13.48 43.81
C LYS A 101 27.24 12.26 44.66
N GLU A 102 27.77 11.09 44.29
CA GLU A 102 27.56 9.77 44.92
C GLU A 102 28.20 9.59 46.31
N LYS A 103 27.74 8.56 47.05
CA LYS A 103 28.62 7.54 47.68
C LYS A 103 27.87 6.21 47.96
N LYS A 104 28.60 5.17 48.43
CA LYS A 104 28.28 3.73 48.25
C LYS A 104 27.95 2.94 49.55
N SER A 105 27.69 1.62 49.36
CA SER A 105 27.68 0.45 50.28
C SER A 105 26.46 0.26 51.22
N VAL A 106 25.72 -0.87 51.28
CA VAL A 106 26.03 -2.35 51.27
C VAL A 106 26.63 -2.80 52.62
N PRO A 107 25.99 -3.71 53.40
CA PRO A 107 25.86 -5.15 53.05
C PRO A 107 24.53 -5.86 53.40
N ALA A 108 24.44 -7.15 53.06
CA ALA A 108 23.28 -8.04 53.24
C ALA A 108 23.64 -9.42 53.85
N PRO A 109 22.66 -10.15 54.43
CA PRO A 109 22.65 -11.62 54.63
C PRO A 109 21.35 -12.31 54.11
N VAL A 110 21.20 -13.64 53.96
CA VAL A 110 22.14 -14.75 53.59
C VAL A 110 21.32 -16.04 53.26
N VAL A 111 21.50 -16.65 52.06
CA VAL A 111 21.28 -18.10 51.70
C VAL A 111 19.81 -18.65 51.79
N VAL A 112 19.25 -19.56 50.95
CA VAL A 112 19.57 -20.90 50.36
C VAL A 112 18.95 -21.02 48.93
N LYS A 113 19.41 -21.72 47.88
CA LYS A 113 20.56 -22.62 47.54
C LYS A 113 20.42 -24.17 47.64
N THR A 114 19.78 -24.83 46.65
CA THR A 114 19.94 -26.28 46.30
C THR A 114 20.28 -26.46 44.79
N THR A 115 20.89 -27.58 44.38
CA THR A 115 21.61 -27.73 43.08
C THR A 115 21.36 -29.05 42.32
N THR A 116 21.75 -29.08 41.03
CA THR A 116 21.72 -30.17 40.02
C THR A 116 22.63 -31.39 40.34
N PRO A 117 22.42 -32.57 39.70
CA PRO A 117 23.11 -33.00 38.45
C PRO A 117 22.25 -33.89 37.49
N THR A 118 22.66 -34.49 36.34
CA THR A 118 23.58 -34.16 35.20
C THR A 118 23.37 -35.17 34.02
N GLU A 119 23.88 -34.83 32.82
CA GLU A 119 24.11 -35.56 31.53
C GLU A 119 24.83 -36.97 31.55
N PRO A 120 25.16 -37.64 30.40
CA PRO A 120 24.72 -37.51 28.97
C PRO A 120 24.45 -38.85 28.22
N LEU A 121 24.03 -38.83 26.92
CA LEU A 121 24.50 -39.74 25.83
C LEU A 121 23.94 -39.38 24.40
N LYS A 122 24.56 -39.94 23.34
CA LYS A 122 24.39 -39.68 21.87
C LYS A 122 25.01 -40.86 21.07
N PRO A 123 25.03 -40.93 19.71
CA PRO A 123 24.07 -40.49 18.66
C PRO A 123 23.79 -41.58 17.55
N ALA A 124 22.81 -41.37 16.67
CA ALA A 124 22.66 -41.95 15.28
C ALA A 124 21.25 -41.63 14.72
N GLU A 125 20.94 -41.55 13.41
CA GLU A 125 21.72 -41.23 12.19
C GLU A 125 20.74 -40.83 11.05
N SER A 126 21.23 -40.11 10.02
CA SER A 126 20.65 -39.89 8.66
C SER A 126 19.14 -39.62 8.46
N ALA A 127 18.81 -38.35 8.15
CA ALA A 127 17.83 -37.99 7.09
C ALA A 127 18.02 -36.51 6.68
N GLU A 128 18.59 -36.24 5.51
CA GLU A 128 18.72 -34.87 5.00
C GLU A 128 17.43 -34.40 4.33
N THR A 129 16.56 -33.73 5.08
CA THR A 129 15.49 -32.89 4.51
C THR A 129 15.92 -31.43 4.61
N THR A 130 16.42 -30.86 3.50
CA THR A 130 16.76 -29.43 3.40
C THR A 130 15.49 -28.57 3.45
N PRO A 131 15.27 -27.77 4.52
CA PRO A 131 14.10 -26.91 4.58
C PRO A 131 14.33 -25.67 3.71
N LEU A 132 13.33 -25.27 2.93
CA LEU A 132 13.32 -24.01 2.15
C LEU A 132 13.08 -22.79 3.07
N THR A 133 13.92 -22.63 4.09
CA THR A 133 13.78 -21.59 5.13
C THR A 133 15.02 -20.71 5.22
N ASN A 134 15.10 -19.67 4.39
CA ASN A 134 15.87 -18.45 4.70
C ASN A 134 15.55 -17.23 3.79
N PHE A 135 14.31 -17.09 3.32
CA PHE A 135 13.80 -15.77 2.93
C PHE A 135 13.53 -14.95 4.21
N LYS A 136 14.60 -14.41 4.81
CA LYS A 136 14.46 -13.35 5.81
C LYS A 136 13.93 -12.11 5.11
N VAL A 137 12.64 -11.85 5.28
CA VAL A 137 12.01 -10.62 4.79
C VAL A 137 12.74 -9.44 5.42
N ASN A 138 13.39 -8.62 4.59
CA ASN A 138 13.96 -7.36 5.03
C ASN A 138 12.79 -6.42 5.36
N LYS A 139 12.51 -6.27 6.66
CA LYS A 139 11.51 -5.35 7.25
C LYS A 139 11.32 -4.12 6.37
N LEU A 140 10.13 -3.93 5.82
CA LEU A 140 9.87 -3.05 4.67
C LEU A 140 10.36 -1.61 4.90
N ALA A 141 11.57 -1.32 4.42
CA ALA A 141 12.12 0.02 4.39
C ALA A 141 11.45 0.80 3.24
N SER A 142 10.35 1.47 3.54
CA SER A 142 9.44 2.13 2.59
C SER A 142 10.11 3.28 1.81
N ARG A 143 10.78 2.92 0.71
CA ARG A 143 11.38 3.88 -0.21
C ARG A 143 10.29 4.52 -1.07
N LYS A 144 9.84 5.72 -0.66
CA LYS A 144 8.80 6.51 -1.34
C LYS A 144 9.07 6.64 -2.86
N VAL A 145 8.29 5.93 -3.68
CA VAL A 145 8.24 6.08 -5.15
C VAL A 145 6.77 6.15 -5.58
N ALA A 146 6.14 7.30 -5.37
CA ALA A 146 4.77 7.55 -5.82
C ALA A 146 4.75 7.91 -7.31
N ALA A 147 4.46 6.94 -8.18
CA ALA A 147 4.17 7.19 -9.59
C ALA A 147 2.78 7.85 -9.78
N PRO A 148 2.55 8.60 -10.87
CA PRO A 148 1.28 9.30 -11.12
C PRO A 148 0.14 8.36 -11.55
N ALA A 149 -1.09 8.69 -11.13
CA ALA A 149 -2.28 7.83 -11.23
C ALA A 149 -2.57 7.28 -12.64
N GLU A 150 -2.43 8.10 -13.68
CA GLU A 150 -2.79 7.73 -15.06
C GLU A 150 -1.88 6.65 -15.70
N LYS A 151 -0.73 6.33 -15.07
CA LYS A 151 0.13 5.21 -15.52
C LYS A 151 -0.06 3.93 -14.70
N HIS A 152 -0.83 3.98 -13.61
CA HIS A 152 -0.98 2.85 -12.69
C HIS A 152 -1.99 1.82 -13.18
N THR A 153 -3.10 2.23 -13.81
CA THR A 153 -4.09 1.30 -14.39
C THR A 153 -3.45 0.41 -15.45
N ASP A 154 -2.68 0.98 -16.38
CA ASP A 154 -1.98 0.24 -17.43
C ASP A 154 -1.00 -0.81 -16.86
N LEU A 155 -0.34 -0.50 -15.74
CA LEU A 155 0.58 -1.42 -15.05
C LEU A 155 -0.20 -2.55 -14.37
N VAL A 156 -1.24 -2.22 -13.62
CA VAL A 156 -2.14 -3.18 -12.94
C VAL A 156 -2.78 -4.15 -13.95
N ASP A 157 -3.37 -3.63 -15.03
CA ASP A 157 -4.02 -4.46 -16.06
C ASP A 157 -3.01 -5.30 -16.84
N THR A 158 -1.79 -4.80 -17.05
CA THR A 158 -0.69 -5.59 -17.63
C THR A 158 -0.24 -6.72 -16.70
N GLU A 159 -0.21 -6.46 -15.39
CA GLU A 159 0.19 -7.47 -14.41
C GLU A 159 -0.89 -8.53 -14.21
N ILE A 160 -2.17 -8.16 -14.07
CA ILE A 160 -3.29 -9.13 -14.01
C ILE A 160 -3.26 -10.09 -15.21
N ARG A 161 -3.02 -9.56 -16.43
CA ARG A 161 -2.86 -10.38 -17.65
C ARG A 161 -1.63 -11.29 -17.63
N PHE A 162 -0.54 -10.91 -16.94
CA PHE A 162 0.61 -11.78 -16.73
C PHE A 162 0.32 -12.88 -15.71
N LEU A 163 -0.35 -12.55 -14.59
CA LEU A 163 -0.71 -13.50 -13.53
C LEU A 163 -1.70 -14.56 -13.99
N ASN A 164 -2.61 -14.22 -14.91
CA ASN A 164 -3.57 -15.18 -15.48
C ASN A 164 -2.97 -16.01 -16.63
N SER A 165 -1.72 -15.78 -17.02
CA SER A 165 -1.00 -16.67 -17.94
C SER A 165 -0.71 -18.03 -17.29
N SER A 166 -1.05 -19.11 -18.01
CA SER A 166 -0.80 -20.49 -17.58
C SER A 166 0.66 -20.93 -17.76
N ALA A 167 1.47 -20.16 -18.49
CA ALA A 167 2.89 -20.47 -18.74
C ALA A 167 3.85 -19.86 -17.70
N VAL A 168 3.34 -19.12 -16.71
CA VAL A 168 4.13 -18.39 -15.70
C VAL A 168 4.21 -19.20 -14.41
N SER A 169 5.41 -19.31 -13.79
CA SER A 169 5.59 -20.07 -12.56
C SER A 169 4.91 -19.39 -11.36
N MET A 170 4.48 -20.19 -10.38
CA MET A 170 3.88 -19.67 -9.14
C MET A 170 4.80 -18.68 -8.43
N SER A 171 6.10 -18.96 -8.38
CA SER A 171 7.13 -18.06 -7.83
C SER A 171 7.20 -16.71 -8.54
N ASP A 172 7.10 -16.67 -9.88
CA ASP A 172 7.12 -15.40 -10.63
C ASP A 172 5.88 -14.57 -10.34
N LYS A 173 4.70 -15.22 -10.26
CA LYS A 173 3.43 -14.57 -9.89
C LYS A 173 3.56 -13.93 -8.50
N ILE A 174 4.00 -14.72 -7.53
CA ILE A 174 4.23 -14.29 -6.13
C ILE A 174 5.16 -13.07 -6.06
N MET A 175 6.32 -13.11 -6.74
CA MET A 175 7.26 -11.99 -6.70
C MET A 175 6.66 -10.70 -7.27
N ARG A 176 5.95 -10.78 -8.40
CA ARG A 176 5.39 -9.58 -9.04
C ARG A 176 4.21 -8.99 -8.27
N VAL A 177 3.35 -9.82 -7.68
CA VAL A 177 2.28 -9.37 -6.78
C VAL A 177 2.88 -8.55 -5.63
N ARG A 178 3.97 -9.06 -5.02
CA ARG A 178 4.70 -8.36 -3.94
C ARG A 178 5.34 -7.05 -4.39
N GLU A 179 5.93 -6.99 -5.59
CA GLU A 179 6.49 -5.74 -6.11
C GLU A 179 5.41 -4.71 -6.46
N LEU A 180 4.26 -5.12 -7.00
CA LEU A 180 3.15 -4.21 -7.33
C LEU A 180 2.63 -3.50 -6.07
N GLY A 181 2.40 -4.24 -4.98
CA GLY A 181 1.94 -3.68 -3.70
C GLY A 181 2.84 -2.58 -3.13
N LYS A 182 4.15 -2.64 -3.40
CA LYS A 182 5.17 -1.65 -2.97
C LYS A 182 5.16 -0.36 -3.80
N THR A 183 4.47 -0.34 -4.95
CA THR A 183 4.32 0.88 -5.78
C THR A 183 3.18 1.80 -5.33
N TYR A 184 2.37 1.34 -4.36
CA TYR A 184 1.24 2.04 -3.76
C TYR A 184 1.53 2.47 -2.32
N GLU A 185 0.68 3.34 -1.76
CA GLU A 185 0.73 3.61 -0.32
C GLU A 185 0.29 2.37 0.46
N LEU A 186 0.99 2.05 1.56
CA LEU A 186 0.83 0.81 2.34
C LEU A 186 -0.44 0.80 3.23
N THR A 187 -1.53 1.37 2.73
CA THR A 187 -2.77 1.65 3.49
C THR A 187 -3.35 0.42 4.18
N SER A 188 -3.35 -0.74 3.51
CA SER A 188 -3.86 -1.96 4.12
C SER A 188 -2.91 -2.54 5.15
N TYR A 189 -1.60 -2.54 4.85
CA TYR A 189 -0.57 -3.03 5.76
C TYR A 189 -0.56 -2.22 7.07
N GLU A 190 -0.36 -0.90 6.96
CA GLU A 190 -0.22 0.02 8.08
C GLU A 190 -1.48 0.07 8.95
N ALA A 191 -2.67 0.00 8.34
CA ALA A 191 -3.93 0.01 9.09
C ALA A 191 -4.22 -1.32 9.80
N LEU A 192 -3.79 -2.46 9.25
CA LEU A 192 -3.82 -3.74 9.96
C LEU A 192 -2.82 -3.74 11.12
N ASP A 193 -1.57 -3.37 10.86
CA ASP A 193 -0.46 -3.42 11.83
C ASP A 193 -0.75 -2.56 13.08
N ARG A 194 -1.24 -1.32 12.89
CA ARG A 194 -1.64 -0.43 14.01
C ARG A 194 -2.81 -0.94 14.86
N ASN A 195 -3.59 -1.92 14.40
CA ASN A 195 -4.89 -2.26 14.99
C ASN A 195 -5.10 -3.75 15.33
N ALA A 196 -4.25 -4.65 14.84
CA ALA A 196 -4.41 -6.11 15.03
C ALA A 196 -4.40 -6.58 16.50
N ASP A 197 -3.70 -5.89 17.41
CA ASP A 197 -3.75 -6.17 18.85
C ASP A 197 -5.11 -5.82 19.49
N LYS A 198 -5.82 -4.86 18.90
CA LYS A 198 -7.13 -4.36 19.35
C LYS A 198 -8.25 -5.26 18.85
N TRP A 199 -8.11 -5.78 17.63
CA TRP A 199 -9.08 -6.63 16.94
C TRP A 199 -8.87 -8.11 17.26
N LYS A 200 -9.81 -8.70 18.00
CA LYS A 200 -9.73 -10.10 18.44
C LYS A 200 -10.83 -10.93 17.79
N ASN A 201 -10.52 -12.21 17.55
CA ASN A 201 -11.36 -13.16 16.83
C ASN A 201 -12.00 -12.56 15.58
N ILE A 202 -11.20 -12.17 14.59
CA ILE A 202 -11.67 -11.51 13.36
C ILE A 202 -11.62 -12.39 12.13
N VAL A 203 -12.41 -12.03 11.12
CA VAL A 203 -12.19 -12.43 9.73
C VAL A 203 -11.89 -11.18 8.90
N ILE A 204 -10.95 -11.28 7.96
CA ILE A 204 -10.65 -10.22 6.99
C ILE A 204 -11.52 -10.43 5.75
N VAL A 205 -12.10 -9.36 5.21
CA VAL A 205 -12.93 -9.37 3.99
C VAL A 205 -12.35 -8.35 3.01
N CYS A 206 -11.65 -8.81 1.99
CA CYS A 206 -11.03 -7.97 0.99
C CYS A 206 -11.87 -7.91 -0.28
N ASP A 207 -12.02 -6.71 -0.83
CA ASP A 207 -12.34 -6.58 -2.25
C ASP A 207 -11.19 -7.13 -3.12
N MET A 208 -11.58 -7.71 -4.26
CA MET A 208 -10.69 -8.14 -5.33
C MET A 208 -11.22 -7.63 -6.67
N THR A 209 -11.34 -6.31 -6.81
CA THR A 209 -11.32 -5.63 -8.11
C THR A 209 -9.90 -5.22 -8.50
N SER A 210 -9.69 -4.81 -9.75
CA SER A 210 -8.37 -4.38 -10.25
C SER A 210 -7.80 -3.18 -9.49
N SER A 211 -8.61 -2.20 -9.08
CA SER A 211 -8.12 -1.04 -8.31
C SER A 211 -7.68 -1.41 -6.89
N MET A 212 -8.31 -2.43 -6.30
CA MET A 212 -7.96 -2.95 -4.98
C MET A 212 -6.83 -3.96 -4.97
N PHE A 213 -6.48 -4.55 -6.11
CA PHE A 213 -5.45 -5.58 -6.20
C PHE A 213 -4.13 -5.20 -5.48
N PRO A 214 -3.52 -4.01 -5.66
CA PRO A 214 -2.30 -3.60 -4.94
C PRO A 214 -2.45 -3.49 -3.42
N TYR A 215 -3.65 -3.18 -2.93
CA TYR A 215 -3.95 -3.10 -1.50
C TYR A 215 -4.21 -4.50 -0.91
N THR A 216 -4.83 -5.39 -1.68
CA THR A 216 -5.06 -6.78 -1.26
C THR A 216 -3.76 -7.60 -1.24
N THR A 217 -2.71 -7.24 -2.00
CA THR A 217 -1.35 -7.81 -1.80
C THR A 217 -0.74 -7.41 -0.46
N GLN A 218 -0.98 -6.18 0.00
CA GLN A 218 -0.47 -5.69 1.29
C GLN A 218 -1.10 -6.45 2.46
N VAL A 219 -2.39 -6.82 2.35
CA VAL A 219 -3.07 -7.70 3.31
C VAL A 219 -2.42 -9.09 3.32
N PHE A 220 -2.09 -9.63 2.14
CA PHE A 220 -1.42 -10.92 2.01
C PHE A 220 -0.08 -10.91 2.75
N ASP A 221 0.81 -9.96 2.43
CA ASP A 221 2.15 -9.88 3.04
C ASP A 221 2.06 -9.67 4.55
N TRP A 222 1.16 -8.79 5.01
CA TRP A 222 0.93 -8.58 6.43
C TRP A 222 0.50 -9.87 7.15
N MET A 223 -0.39 -10.68 6.57
CA MET A 223 -0.81 -11.96 7.14
C MET A 223 0.28 -13.02 7.17
N MET A 224 1.26 -12.98 6.25
CA MET A 224 2.41 -13.90 6.30
C MET A 224 3.41 -13.48 7.39
N GLU A 225 3.68 -12.18 7.54
CA GLU A 225 4.46 -11.68 8.68
C GLU A 225 3.73 -11.90 10.03
N ASN A 226 2.39 -11.99 10.02
CA ASN A 226 1.54 -12.22 11.20
C ASN A 226 0.95 -13.64 11.27
N VAL A 227 1.64 -14.65 10.73
CA VAL A 227 1.12 -16.04 10.71
C VAL A 227 0.78 -16.59 12.10
N ASP A 228 1.47 -16.18 13.16
CA ASP A 228 1.17 -16.60 14.54
C ASP A 228 -0.01 -15.85 15.19
N ASN A 229 -0.55 -14.79 14.55
CA ASN A 229 -1.61 -13.96 15.14
C ASN A 229 -2.97 -14.69 15.18
N ASN A 230 -3.28 -15.32 16.30
CA ASN A 230 -4.46 -16.17 16.46
C ASN A 230 -5.78 -15.41 16.68
N SER A 231 -5.77 -14.07 16.62
CA SER A 231 -6.99 -13.29 16.42
C SER A 231 -7.65 -13.58 15.07
N ILE A 232 -6.86 -13.77 14.01
CA ILE A 232 -7.36 -13.95 12.64
C ILE A 232 -7.85 -15.40 12.46
N LYS A 233 -9.15 -15.57 12.19
CA LYS A 233 -9.79 -16.88 11.93
C LYS A 233 -9.81 -17.26 10.45
N GLY A 234 -9.58 -16.29 9.56
CA GLY A 234 -9.49 -16.50 8.12
C GLY A 234 -9.60 -15.21 7.33
N ILE A 235 -9.61 -15.35 6.01
CA ILE A 235 -9.83 -14.28 5.03
C ILE A 235 -10.87 -14.70 4.00
N ILE A 236 -11.59 -13.72 3.47
CA ILE A 236 -12.46 -13.83 2.31
C ILE A 236 -12.02 -12.78 1.29
N PHE A 237 -11.77 -13.18 0.05
CA PHE A 237 -11.75 -12.27 -1.09
C PHE A 237 -13.12 -12.33 -1.77
N PHE A 238 -13.71 -11.18 -2.11
CA PHE A 238 -14.91 -11.14 -2.93
C PHE A 238 -14.62 -10.51 -4.30
N THR A 239 -15.28 -11.01 -5.34
CA THR A 239 -15.23 -10.45 -6.69
C THR A 239 -16.61 -9.97 -7.11
N ASP A 240 -16.69 -8.76 -7.65
CA ASP A 240 -17.98 -8.15 -8.01
C ASP A 240 -18.58 -8.72 -9.31
N CYS A 241 -17.74 -9.26 -10.20
CA CYS A 241 -18.13 -9.86 -11.47
C CYS A 241 -17.43 -11.22 -11.73
N ASP A 242 -17.81 -11.91 -12.81
CA ASP A 242 -16.99 -12.97 -13.41
C ASP A 242 -15.93 -12.45 -14.40
N SER A 243 -15.11 -13.35 -14.94
CA SER A 243 -14.03 -13.01 -15.88
C SER A 243 -14.53 -12.49 -17.23
N LEU A 244 -15.83 -12.59 -17.53
CA LEU A 244 -16.47 -12.00 -18.71
C LEU A 244 -17.00 -10.58 -18.42
N GLY A 245 -16.96 -10.14 -17.17
CA GLY A 245 -17.48 -8.85 -16.71
C GLY A 245 -18.96 -8.87 -16.32
N ASN A 246 -19.57 -10.04 -16.13
CA ASN A 246 -20.96 -10.13 -15.68
C ASN A 246 -21.05 -9.89 -14.16
N GLU A 247 -21.79 -8.85 -13.75
CA GLU A 247 -21.95 -8.41 -12.35
C GLU A 247 -22.78 -9.36 -11.47
N THR A 248 -22.45 -9.44 -10.18
CA THR A 248 -23.29 -10.14 -9.20
C THR A 248 -24.58 -9.36 -8.97
N ARG A 249 -25.69 -9.99 -9.36
CA ARG A 249 -27.06 -9.48 -9.22
C ARG A 249 -27.90 -10.39 -8.31
N GLY A 250 -27.29 -10.83 -7.20
CA GLY A 250 -27.95 -11.53 -6.09
C GLY A 250 -28.03 -13.07 -6.17
N LYS A 251 -27.28 -13.69 -7.09
CA LYS A 251 -26.93 -15.14 -7.05
C LYS A 251 -25.53 -15.41 -7.59
N LEU A 252 -25.23 -14.89 -8.77
CA LEU A 252 -23.96 -14.89 -9.52
C LEU A 252 -24.06 -13.74 -10.56
N PRO A 253 -23.00 -13.37 -11.31
CA PRO A 253 -21.60 -13.86 -11.28
C PRO A 253 -20.60 -12.91 -10.62
N GLY A 254 -19.50 -13.46 -10.11
CA GLY A 254 -18.80 -12.92 -8.94
C GLY A 254 -18.89 -13.95 -7.82
N LYS A 255 -17.90 -14.00 -6.94
CA LYS A 255 -17.69 -15.13 -6.02
C LYS A 255 -17.06 -14.71 -4.70
N MET A 256 -17.29 -15.54 -3.69
CA MET A 256 -16.66 -15.47 -2.37
C MET A 256 -15.59 -16.56 -2.28
N PHE A 257 -14.32 -16.16 -2.19
CA PHE A 257 -13.16 -17.04 -2.09
C PHE A 257 -12.64 -17.02 -0.66
N MET A 258 -12.71 -18.15 0.05
CA MET A 258 -12.54 -18.19 1.52
C MET A 258 -11.40 -19.11 1.95
N VAL A 259 -10.50 -18.58 2.78
CA VAL A 259 -9.40 -19.33 3.39
C VAL A 259 -9.53 -19.31 4.92
N LYS A 260 -9.72 -20.50 5.51
CA LYS A 260 -9.83 -20.71 6.97
C LYS A 260 -8.54 -21.17 7.65
N LYS A 261 -7.58 -21.68 6.88
CA LYS A 261 -6.28 -22.16 7.38
C LYS A 261 -5.20 -21.15 7.03
N LYS A 262 -4.24 -20.93 7.93
CA LYS A 262 -3.05 -20.13 7.66
C LYS A 262 -2.02 -20.97 6.90
N ASP A 263 -2.35 -21.23 5.64
CA ASP A 263 -1.57 -22.04 4.71
C ASP A 263 -1.20 -21.12 3.53
N GLU A 264 0.10 -20.82 3.35
CA GLU A 264 0.56 -19.85 2.35
C GLU A 264 0.19 -20.28 0.92
N LEU A 265 0.28 -21.58 0.60
CA LEU A 265 -0.01 -22.09 -0.74
C LEU A 265 -1.51 -22.02 -1.04
N LEU A 266 -2.35 -22.50 -0.12
CA LEU A 266 -3.81 -22.38 -0.25
C LEU A 266 -4.24 -20.91 -0.36
N LEU A 267 -3.60 -20.02 0.37
CA LEU A 267 -3.89 -18.58 0.32
C LEU A 267 -3.51 -17.97 -1.03
N TRP A 268 -2.32 -18.27 -1.56
CA TRP A 268 -1.91 -17.82 -2.89
C TRP A 268 -2.83 -18.37 -3.99
N ASP A 269 -3.10 -19.68 -4.01
CA ASP A 269 -4.00 -20.31 -4.97
C ASP A 269 -5.40 -19.66 -4.96
N THR A 270 -5.92 -19.39 -3.76
CA THR A 270 -7.23 -18.76 -3.57
C THR A 270 -7.22 -17.28 -4.01
N MET A 271 -6.12 -16.56 -3.78
CA MET A 271 -5.93 -15.18 -4.22
C MET A 271 -5.86 -15.09 -5.75
N PHE A 272 -5.09 -15.96 -6.42
CA PHE A 272 -5.03 -16.01 -7.88
C PHE A 272 -6.35 -16.44 -8.50
N ALA A 273 -7.05 -17.42 -7.91
CA ALA A 273 -8.38 -17.81 -8.36
C ALA A 273 -9.41 -16.66 -8.29
N ALA A 274 -9.26 -15.74 -7.33
CA ALA A 274 -10.06 -14.52 -7.25
C ALA A 274 -9.68 -13.51 -8.35
N ILE A 275 -8.38 -13.25 -8.56
CA ILE A 275 -7.87 -12.35 -9.61
C ILE A 275 -8.33 -12.82 -11.00
N SER A 276 -8.19 -14.11 -11.33
CA SER A 276 -8.66 -14.69 -12.60
C SER A 276 -10.19 -14.69 -12.75
N ASN A 277 -10.95 -14.37 -11.69
CA ASN A 277 -12.40 -14.26 -11.74
C ASN A 277 -12.88 -12.81 -11.96
N THR A 278 -12.03 -11.78 -11.89
CA THR A 278 -12.49 -10.37 -11.89
C THR A 278 -12.07 -9.55 -13.12
N GLU A 279 -11.34 -10.16 -14.07
CA GLU A 279 -10.57 -9.49 -15.14
C GLU A 279 -11.27 -8.34 -15.89
N ASN A 280 -12.57 -8.49 -16.15
CA ASN A 280 -13.32 -7.61 -17.04
C ASN A 280 -14.37 -6.75 -16.31
N ASN A 281 -14.15 -6.44 -15.01
CA ASN A 281 -15.06 -5.56 -14.28
C ASN A 281 -15.12 -4.16 -14.93
N LYS A 282 -16.34 -3.69 -15.19
CA LYS A 282 -16.65 -2.38 -15.79
C LYS A 282 -17.56 -1.52 -14.90
N ASN A 283 -17.98 -2.04 -13.75
CA ASN A 283 -18.81 -1.34 -12.79
C ASN A 283 -17.99 -0.97 -11.54
N LYS A 284 -18.15 0.27 -11.07
CA LYS A 284 -17.50 0.76 -9.85
C LYS A 284 -18.27 0.42 -8.57
N ALA A 285 -19.51 -0.04 -8.68
CA ALA A 285 -20.36 -0.26 -7.52
C ALA A 285 -20.29 -1.73 -7.08
N GLU A 286 -19.89 -1.98 -5.82
CA GLU A 286 -19.49 -3.28 -5.30
C GLU A 286 -20.56 -3.95 -4.40
N ASN A 287 -20.51 -5.28 -4.27
CA ASN A 287 -21.39 -6.10 -3.41
C ASN A 287 -20.83 -6.33 -1.99
N ASN A 288 -20.37 -5.27 -1.32
CA ASN A 288 -19.64 -5.38 -0.05
C ASN A 288 -20.52 -5.95 1.09
N ILE A 289 -21.84 -5.69 1.13
CA ILE A 289 -22.70 -6.25 2.21
C ILE A 289 -22.89 -7.76 2.04
N GLU A 290 -22.98 -8.28 0.81
CA GLU A 290 -23.06 -9.72 0.55
C GLU A 290 -21.79 -10.43 1.04
N ALA A 291 -20.61 -9.83 0.86
CA ALA A 291 -19.35 -10.33 1.42
C ALA A 291 -19.34 -10.34 2.96
N LEU A 292 -19.79 -9.25 3.60
CA LEU A 292 -19.91 -9.15 5.06
C LEU A 292 -20.93 -10.15 5.64
N LEU A 293 -22.03 -10.41 4.93
CA LEU A 293 -23.03 -11.42 5.32
C LEU A 293 -22.52 -12.84 5.09
N PHE A 294 -21.73 -13.08 4.04
CA PHE A 294 -21.04 -14.35 3.82
C PHE A 294 -20.02 -14.61 4.94
N ALA A 295 -19.26 -13.59 5.35
CA ALA A 295 -18.35 -13.66 6.49
C ALA A 295 -19.09 -14.01 7.79
N GLN A 296 -20.13 -13.24 8.15
CA GLN A 296 -21.00 -13.49 9.30
C GLN A 296 -21.63 -14.89 9.31
N LYS A 297 -21.93 -15.47 8.14
CA LYS A 297 -22.50 -16.82 8.00
C LYS A 297 -21.45 -17.92 8.19
N ASN A 298 -20.28 -17.79 7.56
CA ASN A 298 -19.27 -18.84 7.53
C ASN A 298 -18.34 -18.82 8.75
N PHE A 299 -18.25 -17.70 9.45
CA PHE A 299 -17.48 -17.53 10.67
C PHE A 299 -18.40 -17.02 11.81
N PRO A 300 -19.36 -17.82 12.31
CA PRO A 300 -20.21 -17.41 13.42
C PRO A 300 -19.44 -17.06 14.71
N GLU A 301 -18.23 -17.62 14.87
CA GLU A 301 -17.35 -17.54 16.04
C GLU A 301 -16.55 -16.24 16.19
N ILE A 302 -16.56 -15.35 15.19
CA ILE A 302 -15.83 -14.07 15.26
C ILE A 302 -16.53 -13.06 16.17
N ASP A 303 -15.78 -12.12 16.73
CA ASP A 303 -16.36 -10.93 17.36
C ASP A 303 -16.62 -9.86 16.28
N ASP A 304 -15.55 -9.46 15.57
CA ASP A 304 -15.54 -8.37 14.60
C ASP A 304 -15.19 -8.85 13.17
N ILE A 305 -15.54 -8.06 12.15
CA ILE A 305 -15.09 -8.20 10.76
C ILE A 305 -14.19 -7.01 10.40
N VAL A 306 -13.08 -7.25 9.68
CA VAL A 306 -12.24 -6.19 9.11
C VAL A 306 -12.38 -6.21 7.59
N MET A 307 -13.01 -5.18 7.02
CA MET A 307 -13.22 -5.03 5.58
C MET A 307 -12.15 -4.14 4.95
N ILE A 308 -11.64 -4.53 3.79
CA ILE A 308 -10.66 -3.79 2.99
C ILE A 308 -11.33 -3.44 1.66
N ALA A 309 -11.52 -2.15 1.36
CA ALA A 309 -12.37 -1.70 0.24
C ALA A 309 -11.90 -0.37 -0.41
N ASP A 310 -12.32 -0.14 -1.66
CA ASP A 310 -11.97 1.05 -2.45
C ASP A 310 -12.82 2.26 -2.04
N ASN A 311 -12.17 3.35 -1.66
CA ASN A 311 -12.83 4.59 -1.28
C ASN A 311 -13.32 5.44 -2.47
N SER A 312 -13.12 4.96 -3.71
CA SER A 312 -13.70 5.52 -4.92
C SER A 312 -14.94 4.76 -5.40
N SER A 313 -15.23 3.57 -4.83
CA SER A 313 -16.37 2.70 -5.14
C SER A 313 -17.56 2.87 -4.17
N PRO A 314 -18.80 3.05 -4.65
CA PRO A 314 -20.02 2.97 -3.82
C PRO A 314 -20.51 1.52 -3.62
N VAL A 315 -21.38 1.28 -2.62
CA VAL A 315 -21.84 -0.07 -2.26
C VAL A 315 -23.25 -0.32 -2.80
N LYS A 316 -23.41 -1.17 -3.82
CA LYS A 316 -24.73 -1.33 -4.52
C LYS A 316 -25.76 -2.18 -3.78
N ASP A 317 -25.37 -2.90 -2.74
CA ASP A 317 -26.23 -3.84 -2.04
C ASP A 317 -26.60 -3.41 -0.60
N MET A 318 -26.40 -2.14 -0.26
CA MET A 318 -26.77 -1.47 1.01
C MET A 318 -28.20 -1.77 1.52
N ARG A 319 -29.13 -2.14 0.63
CA ARG A 319 -30.46 -2.70 0.99
C ARG A 319 -30.40 -3.90 1.95
N ASN A 320 -29.26 -4.59 2.02
CA ASN A 320 -28.99 -5.74 2.88
C ASN A 320 -28.44 -5.37 4.27
N LEU A 321 -28.02 -4.11 4.50
CA LEU A 321 -27.27 -3.69 5.70
C LEU A 321 -28.01 -3.95 7.02
N SER A 322 -29.35 -3.97 7.02
CA SER A 322 -30.16 -4.34 8.18
C SER A 322 -29.96 -5.78 8.68
N LYS A 323 -29.42 -6.67 7.83
CA LYS A 323 -29.11 -8.08 8.15
C LYS A 323 -27.75 -8.25 8.82
N LEU A 324 -26.88 -7.22 8.77
CA LEU A 324 -25.54 -7.26 9.34
C LEU A 324 -25.57 -6.94 10.84
N LYS A 325 -24.94 -7.83 11.61
CA LYS A 325 -24.94 -7.85 13.08
C LYS A 325 -23.54 -7.85 13.69
N LYS A 326 -22.57 -8.51 13.05
CA LYS A 326 -21.16 -8.44 13.46
C LYS A 326 -20.63 -7.01 13.28
N LYS A 327 -19.79 -6.59 14.21
CA LYS A 327 -19.12 -5.29 14.19
C LYS A 327 -18.20 -5.21 12.97
N THR A 328 -18.22 -4.12 12.20
CA THR A 328 -17.47 -4.04 10.94
C THR A 328 -16.51 -2.86 10.92
N HIS A 329 -15.24 -3.14 11.12
CA HIS A 329 -14.14 -2.20 10.93
C HIS A 329 -13.80 -2.13 9.43
N ILE A 330 -13.50 -0.93 8.90
CA ILE A 330 -13.30 -0.73 7.47
C ILE A 330 -11.98 0.03 7.24
N ILE A 331 -11.06 -0.60 6.51
CA ILE A 331 -9.85 0.03 5.98
C ILE A 331 -10.16 0.50 4.56
N LEU A 332 -10.12 1.83 4.37
CA LEU A 332 -10.47 2.47 3.11
C LEU A 332 -9.22 2.88 2.33
N CYS A 333 -9.08 2.29 1.14
CA CYS A 333 -7.93 2.42 0.27
C CYS A 333 -8.22 3.38 -0.90
N GLY A 334 -7.17 3.86 -1.55
CA GLY A 334 -7.31 4.83 -2.65
C GLY A 334 -7.65 6.26 -2.20
N GLU A 335 -8.09 7.08 -3.16
CA GLU A 335 -8.44 8.49 -2.96
C GLU A 335 -9.88 8.75 -3.43
N THR A 336 -10.50 9.80 -2.88
CA THR A 336 -11.80 10.32 -3.34
C THR A 336 -11.60 11.70 -3.94
N TYR A 337 -12.20 11.91 -5.12
CA TYR A 337 -12.00 13.11 -5.95
C TYR A 337 -12.97 14.26 -5.59
N GLU A 338 -13.82 14.05 -4.58
CA GLU A 338 -14.83 15.02 -4.16
C GLU A 338 -14.38 15.92 -3.00
N LYS A 339 -14.47 17.23 -3.20
CA LYS A 339 -13.99 18.27 -2.26
C LYS A 339 -14.55 18.17 -0.82
N ASN A 340 -15.75 17.61 -0.67
CA ASN A 340 -16.50 17.58 0.59
C ASN A 340 -16.80 16.14 1.08
N LEU A 341 -16.09 15.14 0.54
CA LEU A 341 -16.31 13.73 0.79
C LEU A 341 -14.95 13.07 1.04
N ALA A 342 -14.61 12.81 2.30
CA ALA A 342 -13.39 12.05 2.65
C ALA A 342 -13.58 10.54 2.54
N PHE A 343 -14.81 10.06 2.68
CA PHE A 343 -15.17 8.64 2.61
C PHE A 343 -16.48 8.46 1.86
N GLN A 344 -16.61 7.39 1.07
CA GLN A 344 -17.91 7.04 0.51
C GLN A 344 -18.96 6.83 1.61
N SER A 345 -20.14 7.40 1.41
CA SER A 345 -21.15 7.52 2.47
C SER A 345 -21.69 6.18 2.95
N ASP A 346 -21.58 5.14 2.13
CA ASP A 346 -22.00 3.77 2.44
C ASP A 346 -21.10 3.13 3.50
N TYR A 347 -19.78 3.21 3.37
CA TYR A 347 -18.84 2.72 4.40
C TYR A 347 -19.04 3.44 5.73
N VAL A 348 -19.31 4.75 5.69
CA VAL A 348 -19.66 5.53 6.89
C VAL A 348 -20.95 5.01 7.54
N GLN A 349 -21.95 4.60 6.76
CA GLN A 349 -23.18 3.99 7.26
C GLN A 349 -22.95 2.56 7.80
N ILE A 350 -22.14 1.73 7.12
CA ILE A 350 -21.78 0.37 7.55
C ILE A 350 -21.11 0.38 8.92
N ALA A 351 -20.06 1.19 9.08
CA ALA A 351 -19.34 1.32 10.35
C ALA A 351 -20.28 1.83 11.47
N LYS A 352 -21.03 2.92 11.23
CA LYS A 352 -22.02 3.44 12.20
C LYS A 352 -23.08 2.41 12.60
N LYS A 353 -23.63 1.66 11.64
CA LYS A 353 -24.69 0.67 11.89
C LYS A 353 -24.18 -0.58 12.62
N THR A 354 -22.88 -0.79 12.68
CA THR A 354 -22.27 -1.97 13.30
C THR A 354 -21.43 -1.66 14.54
N ASP A 355 -21.37 -0.39 14.99
CA ASP A 355 -20.42 0.11 16.02
C ASP A 355 -18.94 -0.17 15.67
N GLY A 356 -18.66 -0.20 14.37
CA GLY A 356 -17.32 -0.31 13.81
C GLY A 356 -16.65 1.05 13.56
N SER A 357 -15.44 1.00 13.01
CA SER A 357 -14.57 2.16 12.80
C SER A 357 -14.01 2.23 11.38
N ILE A 358 -13.51 3.41 10.99
CA ILE A 358 -12.95 3.66 9.65
C ILE A 358 -11.47 3.97 9.76
N HIS A 359 -10.65 3.41 8.88
CA HIS A 359 -9.19 3.45 8.95
C HIS A 359 -8.60 3.85 7.60
N THR A 360 -7.50 4.60 7.65
CA THR A 360 -6.70 5.00 6.48
C THR A 360 -5.23 4.68 6.70
N LEU A 361 -4.36 5.12 5.78
CA LEU A 361 -2.91 4.99 5.89
C LEU A 361 -2.36 5.48 7.24
N GLU A 362 -2.96 6.51 7.83
CA GLU A 362 -2.36 7.25 8.96
C GLU A 362 -3.35 7.57 10.11
N ASP A 363 -4.65 7.37 9.92
CA ASP A 363 -5.71 7.77 10.86
C ASP A 363 -6.70 6.64 11.16
N ASP A 364 -7.18 6.58 12.41
CA ASP A 364 -8.09 5.57 12.92
C ASP A 364 -9.33 6.25 13.55
N ILE A 365 -10.48 6.28 12.84
CA ILE A 365 -11.74 6.88 13.30
C ILE A 365 -12.55 5.85 14.07
N VAL A 366 -12.19 5.67 15.35
CA VAL A 366 -12.76 4.65 16.25
C VAL A 366 -14.29 4.77 16.44
N ASN A 367 -14.86 5.98 16.38
CA ASN A 367 -16.31 6.20 16.43
C ASN A 367 -16.75 7.15 15.30
N PRO A 368 -17.17 6.63 14.14
CA PRO A 368 -17.64 7.45 13.01
C PRO A 368 -18.96 8.18 13.28
N ALA A 369 -19.72 7.82 14.31
CA ALA A 369 -20.95 8.51 14.73
C ALA A 369 -20.67 9.81 15.50
N ASN A 370 -19.54 9.90 16.21
CA ASN A 370 -19.14 11.04 17.01
C ASN A 370 -17.69 11.47 16.72
N ILE A 371 -17.48 11.99 15.50
CA ILE A 371 -16.21 12.57 15.07
C ILE A 371 -16.08 13.97 15.68
N LYS A 372 -14.93 14.30 16.29
CA LYS A 372 -14.71 15.60 16.92
C LYS A 372 -14.61 16.71 15.87
N GLU A 373 -15.20 17.86 16.15
CA GLU A 373 -15.06 19.06 15.31
C GLU A 373 -13.56 19.44 15.18
N MET A 374 -13.16 19.92 14.00
CA MET A 374 -11.77 20.24 13.63
C MET A 374 -10.80 19.06 13.53
N THR A 375 -11.23 17.80 13.73
CA THR A 375 -10.39 16.62 13.44
C THR A 375 -9.86 16.67 12.00
N VAL A 376 -8.54 16.58 11.84
CA VAL A 376 -7.88 16.44 10.54
C VAL A 376 -7.53 14.97 10.33
N ILE A 377 -7.76 14.48 9.11
CA ILE A 377 -7.42 13.13 8.66
C ILE A 377 -6.75 13.17 7.29
N ARG A 378 -6.01 12.12 6.96
CA ARG A 378 -5.40 11.89 5.65
C ARG A 378 -6.11 10.75 4.92
N VAL A 379 -6.48 10.99 3.66
CA VAL A 379 -7.06 10.01 2.73
C VAL A 379 -6.26 10.07 1.43
N GLY A 380 -5.45 9.03 1.15
CA GLY A 380 -4.42 9.09 0.12
C GLY A 380 -3.49 10.29 0.32
N LYS A 381 -3.30 11.12 -0.71
CA LYS A 381 -2.50 12.35 -0.63
C LYS A 381 -3.26 13.58 -0.09
N ILE A 382 -4.56 13.45 0.20
CA ILE A 382 -5.42 14.59 0.52
C ILE A 382 -5.72 14.65 2.03
N TYR A 383 -5.47 15.81 2.64
CA TYR A 383 -5.85 16.08 4.04
C TYR A 383 -7.23 16.72 4.10
N PHE A 384 -8.16 16.08 4.82
CA PHE A 384 -9.51 16.58 5.08
C PHE A 384 -9.67 17.03 6.53
N ARG A 385 -10.50 18.04 6.77
CA ARG A 385 -10.91 18.49 8.11
C ARG A 385 -12.39 18.27 8.32
N PHE A 386 -12.76 17.70 9.46
CA PHE A 386 -14.15 17.60 9.90
C PHE A 386 -14.64 18.95 10.42
N GLN A 387 -15.73 19.47 9.85
CA GLN A 387 -16.38 20.69 10.29
C GLN A 387 -17.90 20.61 10.02
N LYS A 388 -18.73 21.06 10.96
CA LYS A 388 -20.21 21.11 10.82
C LYS A 388 -20.84 19.79 10.33
N GLY A 389 -20.30 18.66 10.80
CA GLY A 389 -20.79 17.32 10.46
C GLY A 389 -20.33 16.77 9.10
N LYS A 390 -19.43 17.45 8.37
CA LYS A 390 -18.90 17.02 7.06
C LYS A 390 -17.38 17.15 7.00
N PHE A 391 -16.75 16.45 6.06
CA PHE A 391 -15.34 16.64 5.75
C PHE A 391 -15.17 17.68 4.63
N TYR A 392 -14.10 18.46 4.71
CA TYR A 392 -13.71 19.45 3.69
C TYR A 392 -12.22 19.32 3.39
N THR A 393 -11.82 19.37 2.13
CA THR A 393 -10.38 19.38 1.77
C THR A 393 -9.68 20.61 2.33
N THR A 394 -8.44 20.40 2.77
CA THR A 394 -7.54 21.44 3.27
C THR A 394 -6.44 21.74 2.24
N LYS A 395 -5.64 22.79 2.48
CA LYS A 395 -4.41 23.08 1.72
C LYS A 395 -3.16 22.45 2.38
N MET A 396 -3.33 21.47 3.26
CA MET A 396 -2.23 20.89 4.03
C MET A 396 -1.50 19.83 3.20
N ILE A 397 -0.17 19.83 3.29
CA ILE A 397 0.72 18.91 2.56
C ILE A 397 1.43 17.96 3.55
N PHE A 398 1.45 18.33 4.83
CA PHE A 398 1.99 17.57 5.96
C PHE A 398 0.98 17.61 7.13
N ARG A 399 1.07 16.61 8.02
CA ARG A 399 0.29 16.50 9.26
C ARG A 399 0.71 17.64 10.22
N PRO A 400 -0.23 18.30 10.91
CA PRO A 400 0.07 19.45 11.78
C PRO A 400 0.75 19.05 13.09
#